data_AF-A0A946YDR9-F1
#
_entry.id   AF-A0A946YDR9-F1
#
_cell.length_a   1.000
_cell.length_b   1.000
_cell.length_c   1.000
_cell.angle_alpha   90.00
_cell.angle_beta   90.00
_cell.angle_gamma   90.00
#
_symmetry.space_group_name_H-M   'P 1'
#
loop_
_entity.id
_entity.type
_entity.pdbx_description
1 polymer ?
#
loop_
_entity_poly.entity_id
_entity_poly.type
_entity_poly.pdbx_seq_one_letter_code
_entity_poly.pdbx_strand_id
1 'polypeptide(L)'
;TYDPVNGRRIYVNGVFTYDVDPVAGGTLVDWDNSFAFVIGNEVSNDRPWAGTVRFVAIHNRAIDQAAITQNFNVGVGEKFFLLFNVGTHSGNADDYVLFEVSQFDSYSYLFNTPRYISLDPNVTPDGIPLAGMRIGINGAEANVGQAYQNINTTISSSLYTPGVGQPLSQMGTVIPLENGPNFDEFFLTFEVLGTSTNIVTEPAPLAPAPPPNLPPAPVIGLRTFEEIDATMAAVTDVSRNQVDVEAVYLTVKQQLPTVEGIEGFLSAHQMAVSQMAIEYCNALVEDNGQTSRDVYFAGFFQPGLAPATADTAFDTAGKRDQIIVPLMNRVMNTNLTDQPATADVTGELDSLITILTSCATGGSPTCATTQRTEEVVKAVCAATLGSAAMLIQ
;
A
#
# COMPACT_ATOMS: atom_id res chain seq x y z
N THR A 1 42.16 -27.72 0.54
CA THR A 1 43.10 -28.85 0.46
C THR A 1 44.28 -28.61 1.39
N TYR A 2 45.05 -29.64 1.69
CA TYR A 2 46.31 -29.53 2.43
C TYR A 2 47.34 -30.47 1.80
N ASP A 3 48.54 -29.97 1.53
CA ASP A 3 49.71 -30.80 1.23
C ASP A 3 50.98 -30.22 1.88
N PRO A 4 52.02 -31.05 2.12
CA PRO A 4 53.22 -30.60 2.83
C PRO A 4 54.02 -29.49 2.14
N VAL A 5 53.87 -29.31 0.82
CA VAL A 5 54.64 -28.34 0.05
C VAL A 5 53.91 -27.00 -0.02
N ASN A 6 52.62 -27.02 -0.30
CA ASN A 6 51.82 -25.82 -0.52
C ASN A 6 51.02 -25.36 0.70
N GLY A 7 50.96 -26.17 1.76
CA GLY A 7 50.21 -25.87 2.99
C GLY A 7 48.69 -25.94 2.80
N ARG A 8 47.94 -25.21 3.66
CA ARG A 8 46.47 -25.14 3.61
C ARG A 8 46.04 -24.22 2.47
N ARG A 9 45.06 -24.67 1.68
CA ARG A 9 44.40 -23.87 0.64
C ARG A 9 42.88 -23.97 0.74
N ILE A 10 42.19 -22.85 0.60
CA ILE A 10 40.72 -22.78 0.61
C ILE A 10 40.25 -22.47 -0.82
N TYR A 11 39.17 -23.12 -1.23
CA TYR A 11 38.58 -22.90 -2.55
C TYR A 11 37.10 -22.58 -2.36
N VAL A 12 36.61 -21.56 -3.06
CA VAL A 12 35.19 -21.16 -3.07
C VAL A 12 34.74 -21.17 -4.53
N ASN A 13 33.63 -21.85 -4.81
CA ASN A 13 33.09 -22.02 -6.16
C ASN A 13 34.12 -22.54 -7.19
N GLY A 14 34.96 -23.48 -6.75
CA GLY A 14 36.00 -24.08 -7.58
C GLY A 14 37.25 -23.21 -7.77
N VAL A 15 37.33 -22.01 -7.18
CA VAL A 15 38.44 -21.06 -7.37
C VAL A 15 39.25 -20.93 -6.07
N PHE A 16 40.59 -20.93 -6.19
CA PHE A 16 41.48 -20.68 -5.05
C PHE A 16 41.29 -19.26 -4.52
N THR A 17 41.11 -19.11 -3.21
CA THR A 17 40.83 -17.80 -2.57
C THR A 17 42.07 -16.92 -2.41
N TYR A 18 43.26 -17.42 -2.71
CA TYR A 18 44.56 -16.76 -2.48
C TYR A 18 44.87 -16.49 -1.00
N ASP A 19 44.16 -17.15 -0.07
CA ASP A 19 44.49 -17.06 1.35
C ASP A 19 45.88 -17.62 1.63
N VAL A 20 46.68 -16.85 2.36
CA VAL A 20 48.04 -17.22 2.75
C VAL A 20 48.01 -17.68 4.21
N ASP A 21 48.40 -18.92 4.42
CA ASP A 21 48.58 -19.48 5.75
C ASP A 21 49.92 -18.99 6.35
N PRO A 22 49.92 -18.32 7.53
CA PRO A 22 51.17 -17.94 8.19
C PRO A 22 51.99 -19.14 8.68
N VAL A 23 51.40 -20.34 8.73
CA VAL A 23 52.07 -21.59 9.08
C VAL A 23 52.52 -22.30 7.81
N ALA A 24 53.80 -22.65 7.74
CA ALA A 24 54.34 -23.41 6.62
C ALA A 24 53.73 -24.82 6.54
N GLY A 25 53.69 -25.38 5.32
CA GLY A 25 53.27 -26.77 5.11
C GLY A 25 54.15 -27.76 5.87
N GLY A 26 53.57 -28.92 6.22
CA GLY A 26 54.22 -29.94 7.03
C GLY A 26 53.50 -31.29 6.97
N THR A 27 53.82 -32.19 7.89
CA THR A 27 53.18 -33.50 8.01
C THR A 27 52.04 -33.47 9.01
N LEU A 28 50.98 -34.24 8.78
CA LEU A 28 49.87 -34.43 9.74
C LEU A 28 50.14 -35.58 10.73
N VAL A 29 51.40 -35.94 10.98
CA VAL A 29 51.75 -37.10 11.83
C VAL A 29 51.41 -36.87 13.30
N ASP A 30 51.41 -35.62 13.74
CA ASP A 30 51.09 -35.23 15.11
C ASP A 30 49.57 -35.09 15.35
N TRP A 31 48.75 -35.46 14.36
CA TRP A 31 47.30 -35.37 14.46
C TRP A 31 46.74 -36.59 15.19
N ASP A 32 46.09 -36.35 16.32
CA ASP A 32 45.51 -37.39 17.17
C ASP A 32 44.17 -37.88 16.58
N ASN A 33 44.01 -39.20 16.48
CA ASN A 33 42.80 -39.82 15.92
C ASN A 33 41.59 -39.77 16.86
N SER A 34 41.75 -39.30 18.09
CA SER A 34 40.66 -39.03 19.04
C SER A 34 39.95 -37.69 18.82
N PHE A 35 40.47 -36.83 17.93
CA PHE A 35 39.83 -35.55 17.63
C PHE A 35 38.48 -35.73 16.94
N ALA A 36 37.48 -34.99 17.42
CA ALA A 36 36.14 -35.00 16.87
C ALA A 36 36.06 -34.17 15.58
N PHE A 37 35.42 -34.73 14.56
CA PHE A 37 35.02 -33.99 13.38
C PHE A 37 33.63 -33.39 13.61
N VAL A 38 33.57 -32.07 13.75
CA VAL A 38 32.33 -31.31 13.98
C VAL A 38 32.12 -30.32 12.85
N ILE A 39 30.88 -30.18 12.39
CA ILE A 39 30.49 -29.21 11.36
C ILE A 39 29.37 -28.32 11.91
N GLY A 40 29.42 -27.04 11.60
CA GLY A 40 28.37 -26.08 11.98
C GLY A 40 28.42 -25.63 13.45
N ASN A 41 29.45 -26.06 14.21
CA ASN A 41 29.79 -25.51 15.52
C ASN A 41 31.23 -25.89 15.91
N GLU A 42 31.71 -25.36 17.03
CA GLU A 42 32.87 -25.84 17.78
C GLU A 42 32.42 -26.90 18.81
N VAL A 43 33.34 -27.74 19.31
CA VAL A 43 33.01 -28.82 20.27
C VAL A 43 32.41 -28.27 21.58
N SER A 44 32.77 -27.06 21.97
CA SER A 44 32.23 -26.32 23.12
C SER A 44 30.83 -25.73 22.88
N ASN A 45 30.30 -25.84 21.66
CA ASN A 45 28.96 -25.37 21.27
C ASN A 45 28.78 -23.82 21.33
N ASP A 46 29.87 -23.05 21.35
CA ASP A 46 29.86 -21.59 21.55
C ASP A 46 29.77 -20.75 20.25
N ARG A 47 29.77 -21.41 19.07
CA ARG A 47 29.74 -20.77 17.74
C ARG A 47 28.72 -21.45 16.82
N PRO A 48 27.42 -21.42 17.17
CA PRO A 48 26.41 -22.07 16.35
C PRO A 48 26.30 -21.42 14.98
N TRP A 49 26.37 -22.25 13.93
CA TRP A 49 26.13 -21.84 12.56
C TRP A 49 24.72 -22.27 12.12
N ALA A 50 24.00 -21.34 11.48
CA ALA A 50 22.68 -21.60 10.91
C ALA A 50 22.82 -21.80 9.39
N GLY A 51 22.72 -23.04 8.95
CA GLY A 51 22.65 -23.40 7.54
C GLY A 51 22.54 -24.91 7.33
N THR A 52 22.61 -25.35 6.08
CA THR A 52 22.52 -26.77 5.71
C THR A 52 23.77 -27.20 4.97
N VAL A 53 24.36 -28.31 5.41
CA VAL A 53 25.48 -28.95 4.73
C VAL A 53 24.93 -30.09 3.88
N ARG A 54 24.96 -29.92 2.56
CA ARG A 54 24.36 -30.88 1.61
C ARG A 54 25.28 -32.06 1.26
N PHE A 55 26.59 -31.89 1.38
CA PHE A 55 27.57 -32.94 1.09
C PHE A 55 28.90 -32.64 1.79
N VAL A 56 29.49 -33.65 2.42
CA VAL A 56 30.86 -33.61 2.95
C VAL A 56 31.61 -34.84 2.51
N ALA A 57 32.80 -34.63 1.96
CA ALA A 57 33.75 -35.70 1.65
C ALA A 57 35.10 -35.37 2.27
N ILE A 58 35.75 -36.39 2.81
CA ILE A 58 37.11 -36.33 3.34
C ILE A 58 37.97 -37.23 2.45
N HIS A 59 39.02 -36.65 1.87
CA HIS A 59 39.97 -37.38 1.04
C HIS A 59 41.29 -37.57 1.80
N ASN A 60 41.90 -38.73 1.66
CA ASN A 60 43.23 -39.04 2.21
C ASN A 60 44.38 -38.48 1.35
N ARG A 61 44.08 -37.52 0.46
CA ARG A 61 45.04 -36.87 -0.44
C ARG A 61 44.61 -35.44 -0.75
N ALA A 62 45.57 -34.60 -1.08
CA ALA A 62 45.27 -33.31 -1.70
C ALA A 62 44.69 -33.55 -3.10
N ILE A 63 43.48 -33.07 -3.34
CA ILE A 63 42.88 -33.03 -4.68
C ILE A 63 43.46 -31.85 -5.46
N ASP A 64 43.65 -32.04 -6.77
CA ASP A 64 44.18 -30.99 -7.65
C ASP A 64 43.07 -30.03 -8.13
N GLN A 65 43.48 -28.96 -8.81
CA GLN A 65 42.55 -27.94 -9.32
C GLN A 65 41.53 -28.50 -10.31
N ALA A 66 41.91 -29.48 -11.15
CA ALA A 66 41.01 -30.08 -12.12
C ALA A 66 39.89 -30.87 -11.42
N ALA A 67 40.24 -31.68 -10.42
CA ALA A 67 39.29 -32.43 -9.61
C ALA A 67 38.37 -31.51 -8.79
N ILE A 68 38.90 -30.40 -8.26
CA ILE A 68 38.09 -29.38 -7.55
C ILE A 68 37.03 -28.78 -8.49
N THR A 69 37.44 -28.35 -9.68
CA THR A 69 36.52 -27.78 -10.68
C THR A 69 35.50 -28.81 -11.16
N GLN A 70 35.92 -30.06 -11.37
CA GLN A 70 35.02 -31.15 -11.73
C GLN A 70 33.96 -31.38 -10.64
N ASN A 71 34.37 -31.52 -9.38
CA ASN A 71 33.44 -31.73 -8.26
C ASN A 71 32.45 -30.56 -8.12
N PHE A 72 32.92 -29.32 -8.28
CA PHE A 72 32.05 -28.15 -8.26
C PHE A 72 31.00 -28.18 -9.38
N ASN A 73 31.41 -28.53 -10.61
CA ASN A 73 30.51 -28.59 -11.76
C ASN A 73 29.45 -29.70 -11.65
N VAL A 74 29.78 -30.82 -10.97
CA VAL A 74 28.82 -31.90 -10.70
C VAL A 74 27.75 -31.46 -9.70
N GLY A 75 28.12 -30.62 -8.73
CA GLY A 75 27.22 -30.13 -7.69
C GLY A 75 26.99 -31.14 -6.56
N VAL A 76 25.91 -30.97 -5.80
CA VAL A 76 25.55 -31.80 -4.63
C VAL A 76 24.09 -32.26 -4.72
N GLY A 77 23.81 -33.49 -4.28
CA GLY A 77 22.48 -34.12 -4.34
C GLY A 77 22.39 -35.23 -5.38
N GLU A 78 21.52 -36.23 -5.13
CA GLU A 78 21.23 -37.28 -6.12
C GLU A 78 20.48 -36.66 -7.29
N LYS A 79 21.15 -36.61 -8.45
CA LYS A 79 20.54 -36.36 -9.73
C LYS A 79 20.24 -37.68 -10.40
N PHE A 80 19.01 -37.87 -10.84
CA PHE A 80 18.59 -39.05 -11.58
C PHE A 80 17.72 -38.64 -12.75
N PHE A 81 17.65 -39.53 -13.73
CA PHE A 81 16.85 -39.33 -14.93
C PHE A 81 15.54 -40.09 -14.78
N LEU A 82 14.42 -39.40 -15.00
CA LEU A 82 13.11 -40.04 -15.13
C LEU A 82 12.71 -40.03 -16.60
N LEU A 83 12.37 -41.20 -17.12
CA LEU A 83 11.89 -41.40 -18.49
C LEU A 83 10.43 -41.82 -18.43
N PHE A 84 9.55 -40.99 -18.98
CA PHE A 84 8.13 -41.25 -19.11
C PHE A 84 7.85 -41.73 -20.52
N ASN A 85 7.45 -43.00 -20.68
CA ASN A 85 7.12 -43.52 -22.01
C ASN A 85 5.88 -42.81 -22.55
N VAL A 86 5.98 -42.29 -23.76
CA VAL A 86 4.89 -41.59 -24.48
C VAL A 86 4.57 -42.26 -25.81
N GLY A 87 5.09 -43.47 -26.03
CA GLY A 87 5.11 -44.10 -27.35
C GLY A 87 3.73 -44.39 -27.93
N THR A 88 2.78 -44.75 -27.07
CA THR A 88 1.38 -45.02 -27.46
C THR A 88 0.67 -43.80 -28.05
N HIS A 89 1.07 -42.58 -27.66
CA HIS A 89 0.43 -41.34 -28.10
C HIS A 89 1.25 -40.58 -29.15
N SER A 90 2.56 -40.79 -29.17
CA SER A 90 3.48 -40.18 -30.12
C SER A 90 3.66 -40.96 -31.43
N GLY A 91 3.39 -42.27 -31.42
CA GLY A 91 3.42 -43.12 -32.61
C GLY A 91 4.63 -44.05 -32.72
N ASN A 92 5.64 -43.93 -31.85
CA ASN A 92 6.78 -44.88 -31.80
C ASN A 92 6.95 -45.44 -30.38
N ALA A 93 7.13 -46.76 -30.26
CA ALA A 93 7.14 -47.43 -28.95
C ALA A 93 8.23 -46.93 -27.98
N ASP A 94 9.38 -46.53 -28.53
CA ASP A 94 10.57 -46.14 -27.78
C ASP A 94 10.71 -44.62 -27.60
N ASP A 95 9.60 -43.88 -27.67
CA ASP A 95 9.56 -42.44 -27.41
C ASP A 95 9.25 -42.12 -25.94
N TYR A 96 10.03 -41.21 -25.38
CA TYR A 96 9.98 -40.82 -23.97
C TYR A 96 10.03 -39.30 -23.79
N VAL A 97 9.44 -38.82 -22.69
CA VAL A 97 9.80 -37.53 -22.10
C VAL A 97 10.79 -37.78 -20.97
N LEU A 98 11.99 -37.21 -21.10
CA LEU A 98 13.10 -37.31 -20.17
C LEU A 98 13.15 -36.06 -19.29
N PHE A 99 13.32 -36.25 -17.98
CA PHE A 99 13.62 -35.21 -17.02
C PHE A 99 14.94 -35.48 -16.29
N GLU A 100 15.70 -34.42 -16.02
CA GLU A 100 16.68 -34.43 -14.94
C GLU A 100 15.97 -34.06 -13.64
N VAL A 101 16.00 -34.94 -12.65
CA VAL A 101 15.31 -34.77 -11.37
C VAL A 101 16.31 -34.83 -10.22
N SER A 102 16.09 -34.01 -9.20
CA SER A 102 16.88 -34.02 -7.96
C SER A 102 16.03 -33.66 -6.76
N GLN A 103 16.38 -34.13 -5.56
CA GLN A 103 15.79 -33.60 -4.33
C GLN A 103 16.23 -32.15 -4.14
N PHE A 104 15.28 -31.22 -4.09
CA PHE A 104 15.55 -29.79 -3.97
C PHE A 104 15.77 -29.38 -2.51
N ASP A 105 14.92 -29.91 -1.64
CA ASP A 105 14.98 -29.84 -0.18
C ASP A 105 14.34 -31.09 0.45
N SER A 106 14.09 -31.07 1.76
CA SER A 106 13.48 -32.19 2.49
C SER A 106 12.01 -32.46 2.16
N TYR A 107 11.37 -31.62 1.33
CA TYR A 107 9.94 -31.66 1.05
C TYR A 107 9.60 -31.56 -0.44
N SER A 108 10.59 -31.60 -1.34
CA SER A 108 10.34 -31.38 -2.76
C SER A 108 11.42 -31.90 -3.70
N TYR A 109 11.00 -32.14 -4.94
CA TYR A 109 11.84 -32.48 -6.08
C TYR A 109 11.90 -31.30 -7.05
N LEU A 110 13.08 -31.06 -7.61
CA LEU A 110 13.25 -30.20 -8.77
C LEU A 110 13.24 -31.05 -10.03
N PHE A 111 12.21 -30.86 -10.87
CA PHE A 111 12.14 -31.40 -12.22
C PHE A 111 12.69 -30.36 -13.19
N ASN A 112 13.75 -30.68 -13.91
CA ASN A 112 14.45 -29.74 -14.77
C ASN A 112 14.65 -30.28 -16.18
N THR A 113 14.74 -29.36 -17.15
CA THR A 113 15.10 -29.62 -18.54
C THR A 113 14.31 -30.77 -19.19
N PRO A 114 12.96 -30.67 -19.31
CA PRO A 114 12.18 -31.66 -20.04
C PRO A 114 12.66 -31.77 -21.49
N ARG A 115 12.85 -33.00 -21.97
CA ARG A 115 13.23 -33.30 -23.35
C ARG A 115 12.40 -34.44 -23.90
N TYR A 116 12.03 -34.34 -25.17
CA TYR A 116 11.54 -35.48 -25.93
C TYR A 116 12.72 -36.28 -26.47
N ILE A 117 12.75 -37.59 -26.26
CA ILE A 117 13.82 -38.46 -26.75
C ILE A 117 13.26 -39.78 -27.27
N SER A 118 13.74 -40.22 -28.43
CA SER A 118 13.52 -41.59 -28.92
C SER A 118 14.75 -42.43 -28.57
N LEU A 119 14.54 -43.61 -28.00
CA LEU A 119 15.60 -44.58 -27.73
C LEU A 119 15.85 -45.54 -28.92
N ASP A 120 15.01 -45.49 -29.97
CA ASP A 120 15.28 -46.19 -31.23
C ASP A 120 16.27 -45.36 -32.08
N PRO A 121 17.50 -45.85 -32.33
CA PRO A 121 18.48 -45.11 -33.12
C PRO A 121 18.10 -44.94 -34.59
N ASN A 122 17.08 -45.65 -35.08
CA ASN A 122 16.62 -45.58 -36.48
C ASN A 122 15.45 -44.60 -36.66
N VAL A 123 14.90 -44.04 -35.58
CA VAL A 123 13.78 -43.12 -35.62
C VAL A 123 14.27 -41.68 -35.46
N THR A 124 13.79 -40.79 -36.34
CA THR A 124 13.89 -39.35 -36.16
C THR A 124 12.47 -38.80 -36.04
N PRO A 125 12.01 -38.45 -34.83
CA PRO A 125 10.66 -37.95 -34.61
C PRO A 125 10.41 -36.66 -35.41
N ASP A 126 9.24 -36.56 -36.04
CA ASP A 126 8.84 -35.38 -36.80
C ASP A 126 7.33 -35.18 -36.79
N GLY A 127 6.89 -33.94 -36.71
CA GLY A 127 5.48 -33.57 -36.81
C GLY A 127 4.57 -34.01 -35.66
N ILE A 128 5.07 -34.18 -34.43
CA ILE A 128 4.27 -34.63 -33.27
C ILE A 128 3.89 -33.43 -32.40
N PRO A 129 2.61 -33.00 -32.37
CA PRO A 129 2.19 -31.89 -31.49
C PRO A 129 2.29 -32.29 -30.01
N LEU A 130 2.71 -31.36 -29.16
CA LEU A 130 2.76 -31.52 -27.71
C LEU A 130 2.34 -30.20 -27.04
N ALA A 131 1.26 -30.25 -26.26
CA ALA A 131 0.78 -29.09 -25.51
C ALA A 131 0.21 -29.45 -24.13
N GLY A 132 0.27 -28.51 -23.19
CA GLY A 132 -0.41 -28.63 -21.90
C GLY A 132 0.14 -29.73 -21.00
N MET A 133 1.47 -29.90 -20.93
CA MET A 133 2.09 -30.98 -20.15
C MET A 133 2.04 -30.67 -18.64
N ARG A 134 1.51 -31.59 -17.84
CA ARG A 134 1.48 -31.48 -16.37
C ARG A 134 2.13 -32.70 -15.73
N ILE A 135 2.67 -32.51 -14.53
CA ILE A 135 3.25 -33.58 -13.72
C ILE A 135 2.24 -33.99 -12.65
N GLY A 136 1.95 -35.28 -12.59
CA GLY A 136 1.23 -35.89 -11.49
C GLY A 136 2.13 -36.68 -10.57
N ILE A 137 1.69 -36.80 -9.32
CA ILE A 137 2.33 -37.55 -8.25
C ILE A 137 1.26 -38.43 -7.58
N ASN A 138 1.58 -39.70 -7.33
CA ASN A 138 0.76 -40.65 -6.58
C ASN A 138 -0.72 -40.71 -7.03
N GLY A 139 -0.96 -40.66 -8.34
CA GLY A 139 -2.29 -40.80 -8.95
C GLY A 139 -3.10 -39.52 -9.12
N ALA A 140 -2.59 -38.35 -8.75
CA ALA A 140 -3.23 -37.05 -8.99
C ALA A 140 -2.25 -36.04 -9.63
N GLU A 141 -2.77 -35.10 -10.42
CA GLU A 141 -1.96 -33.97 -10.90
C GLU A 141 -1.50 -33.12 -9.71
N ALA A 142 -0.23 -32.68 -9.71
CA ALA A 142 0.27 -31.82 -8.63
C ALA A 142 -0.46 -30.47 -8.65
N ASN A 143 -0.98 -30.05 -7.49
CA ASN A 143 -1.75 -28.80 -7.36
C ASN A 143 -0.90 -27.52 -7.55
N VAL A 144 0.42 -27.66 -7.46
CA VAL A 144 1.40 -26.57 -7.58
C VAL A 144 2.59 -27.06 -8.40
N GLY A 145 3.38 -26.13 -8.94
CA GLY A 145 4.57 -26.49 -9.71
C GLY A 145 4.25 -27.01 -11.12
N GLN A 146 3.21 -26.50 -11.77
CA GLN A 146 2.86 -26.85 -13.16
C GLN A 146 3.46 -25.89 -14.19
N ALA A 147 4.77 -25.63 -14.13
CA ALA A 147 5.43 -24.71 -15.07
C ALA A 147 5.30 -25.16 -16.54
N TYR A 148 5.12 -26.47 -16.77
CA TYR A 148 5.06 -27.08 -18.10
C TYR A 148 3.67 -27.03 -18.75
N GLN A 149 2.64 -26.57 -18.02
CA GLN A 149 1.27 -26.49 -18.56
C GLN A 149 1.14 -25.54 -19.74
N ASN A 150 2.07 -24.58 -19.88
CA ASN A 150 2.07 -23.61 -20.98
C ASN A 150 2.93 -24.05 -22.18
N ILE A 151 3.52 -25.25 -22.14
CA ILE A 151 4.23 -25.77 -23.31
C ILE A 151 3.23 -25.94 -24.44
N ASN A 152 3.59 -25.42 -25.61
CA ASN A 152 2.88 -25.60 -26.85
C ASN A 152 3.93 -25.64 -27.97
N THR A 153 4.27 -26.85 -28.40
CA THR A 153 5.35 -27.08 -29.36
C THR A 153 5.01 -28.26 -30.28
N THR A 154 5.81 -28.44 -31.33
CA THR A 154 5.79 -29.64 -32.16
C THR A 154 7.16 -30.29 -32.09
N ILE A 155 7.20 -31.59 -31.85
CA ILE A 155 8.43 -32.37 -31.99
C ILE A 155 8.74 -32.45 -33.48
N SER A 156 9.92 -31.97 -33.86
CA SER A 156 10.33 -31.89 -35.26
C SER A 156 11.76 -32.38 -35.43
N SER A 157 12.03 -32.99 -36.57
CA SER A 157 13.35 -33.43 -36.99
C SER A 157 14.38 -32.30 -36.98
N SER A 158 13.94 -31.05 -37.21
CA SER A 158 14.81 -29.86 -37.22
C SER A 158 15.29 -29.42 -35.84
N LEU A 159 14.57 -29.78 -34.77
CA LEU A 159 14.88 -29.43 -33.39
C LEU A 159 15.36 -30.64 -32.57
N TYR A 160 15.34 -31.83 -33.18
CA TYR A 160 15.73 -33.08 -32.57
C TYR A 160 17.19 -33.43 -32.88
N THR A 161 17.97 -33.75 -31.85
CA THR A 161 19.34 -34.26 -32.00
C THR A 161 19.41 -35.72 -31.52
N PRO A 162 19.83 -36.68 -32.36
CA PRO A 162 19.97 -38.08 -31.96
C PRO A 162 20.84 -38.25 -30.71
N GLY A 163 20.36 -39.06 -29.74
CA GLY A 163 21.03 -39.28 -28.45
C GLY A 163 20.91 -38.14 -27.43
N VAL A 164 20.39 -36.97 -27.82
CA VAL A 164 20.21 -35.80 -26.94
C VAL A 164 18.73 -35.43 -26.77
N GLY A 165 17.91 -35.64 -27.80
CA GLY A 165 16.49 -35.30 -27.83
C GLY A 165 16.21 -33.88 -28.31
N GLN A 166 14.92 -33.49 -28.24
CA GLN A 166 14.44 -32.12 -28.43
C GLN A 166 14.07 -31.51 -27.07
N PRO A 167 14.66 -30.36 -26.67
CA PRO A 167 14.22 -29.63 -25.48
C PRO A 167 12.78 -29.14 -25.59
N LEU A 168 11.99 -29.33 -24.52
CA LEU A 168 10.58 -28.92 -24.45
C LEU A 168 10.39 -27.60 -23.68
N SER A 169 11.23 -27.36 -22.67
CA SER A 169 11.23 -26.11 -21.90
C SER A 169 12.61 -25.88 -21.27
N GLN A 170 12.95 -24.61 -21.04
CA GLN A 170 14.12 -24.20 -20.27
C GLN A 170 13.80 -23.96 -18.79
N MET A 171 12.50 -23.94 -18.43
CA MET A 171 12.07 -23.74 -17.04
C MET A 171 12.25 -25.04 -16.26
N GLY A 172 12.62 -24.91 -14.98
CA GLY A 172 12.49 -25.99 -14.01
C GLY A 172 11.18 -25.82 -13.23
N THR A 173 10.73 -26.88 -12.57
CA THR A 173 9.57 -26.81 -11.67
C THR A 173 9.79 -27.64 -10.42
N VAL A 174 9.18 -27.21 -9.32
CA VAL A 174 9.29 -27.87 -8.01
C VAL A 174 8.00 -28.64 -7.74
N ILE A 175 8.12 -29.94 -7.52
CA ILE A 175 7.00 -30.84 -7.20
C ILE A 175 7.14 -31.27 -5.73
N PRO A 176 6.07 -31.21 -4.92
CA PRO A 176 6.11 -31.67 -3.54
C PRO A 176 6.53 -33.14 -3.41
N LEU A 177 7.20 -33.47 -2.31
CA LEU A 177 7.43 -34.82 -1.85
C LEU A 177 6.23 -35.26 -0.99
N GLU A 178 5.73 -36.47 -1.22
CA GLU A 178 4.57 -37.00 -0.50
C GLU A 178 4.92 -38.23 0.34
N ASN A 179 5.10 -39.39 -0.32
CA ASN A 179 5.40 -40.67 0.31
C ASN A 179 6.91 -40.91 0.45
N GLY A 180 7.73 -40.05 -0.17
CA GLY A 180 9.18 -40.09 -0.12
C GLY A 180 9.82 -40.72 -1.36
N PRO A 181 11.14 -40.54 -1.56
CA PRO A 181 11.79 -40.77 -2.86
C PRO A 181 11.75 -42.22 -3.36
N ASN A 182 11.56 -43.19 -2.46
CA ASN A 182 11.46 -44.60 -2.82
C ASN A 182 10.03 -45.05 -3.15
N PHE A 183 9.03 -44.22 -2.86
CA PHE A 183 7.61 -44.58 -2.96
C PHE A 183 6.80 -43.62 -3.81
N ASP A 184 7.27 -42.39 -4.04
CA ASP A 184 6.61 -41.43 -4.90
C ASP A 184 6.66 -41.90 -6.36
N GLU A 185 5.47 -42.06 -6.96
CA GLU A 185 5.30 -42.38 -8.36
C GLU A 185 4.89 -41.13 -9.12
N PHE A 186 5.52 -40.88 -10.27
CA PHE A 186 5.21 -39.75 -11.12
C PHE A 186 4.55 -40.21 -12.41
N PHE A 187 3.69 -39.35 -12.96
CA PHE A 187 3.14 -39.53 -14.30
C PHE A 187 3.01 -38.18 -15.00
N LEU A 188 2.80 -38.21 -16.32
CA LEU A 188 2.56 -37.01 -17.12
C LEU A 188 1.14 -37.04 -17.68
N THR A 189 0.52 -35.87 -17.72
CA THR A 189 -0.70 -35.64 -18.50
C THR A 189 -0.43 -34.56 -19.54
N PHE A 190 -1.22 -34.58 -20.61
CA PHE A 190 -1.07 -33.67 -21.75
C PHE A 190 -2.45 -33.22 -22.19
N GLU A 191 -2.59 -31.96 -22.58
CA GLU A 191 -3.77 -31.50 -23.33
C GLU A 191 -3.71 -32.00 -24.76
N VAL A 192 -2.52 -32.05 -25.37
CA VAL A 192 -2.27 -32.61 -26.69
C VAL A 192 -0.96 -33.39 -26.70
N LEU A 193 -0.99 -34.60 -27.25
CA LEU A 193 0.20 -35.37 -27.57
C LEU A 193 -0.06 -36.23 -28.81
N GLY A 194 0.66 -35.94 -29.91
CA GLY A 194 0.40 -36.57 -31.20
C GLY A 194 -1.02 -36.29 -31.66
N THR A 195 -1.80 -37.35 -31.87
CA THR A 195 -3.23 -37.27 -32.23
C THR A 195 -4.17 -37.32 -31.02
N SER A 196 -3.63 -37.49 -29.80
CA SER A 196 -4.44 -37.62 -28.58
C SER A 196 -4.70 -36.25 -27.96
N THR A 197 -5.92 -36.05 -27.46
CA THR A 197 -6.33 -34.79 -26.82
C THR A 197 -7.00 -35.06 -25.47
N ASN A 198 -6.70 -34.24 -24.46
CA ASN A 198 -7.40 -34.19 -23.17
C ASN A 198 -7.94 -32.78 -22.96
N ILE A 199 -9.24 -32.65 -22.68
CA ILE A 199 -9.87 -31.35 -22.47
C ILE A 199 -9.77 -30.99 -21.00
N VAL A 200 -8.93 -30.00 -20.68
CA VAL A 200 -8.85 -29.40 -19.34
C VAL A 200 -9.73 -28.15 -19.33
N THR A 201 -10.73 -28.12 -18.45
CA THR A 201 -11.57 -26.93 -18.24
C THR A 201 -11.09 -26.18 -17.01
N GLU A 202 -10.49 -25.01 -17.18
CA GLU A 202 -10.19 -24.14 -16.06
C GLU A 202 -11.50 -23.63 -15.42
N PRO A 203 -11.62 -23.63 -14.08
CA PRO A 203 -12.76 -23.03 -13.41
C PRO A 203 -12.82 -21.55 -13.76
N ALA A 204 -13.97 -21.08 -14.25
CA ALA A 204 -14.17 -19.65 -14.46
C ALA A 204 -13.93 -18.91 -13.13
N PRO A 205 -13.16 -17.80 -13.13
CA PRO A 205 -12.99 -16.99 -11.94
C PRO A 205 -14.36 -16.59 -11.39
N LEU A 206 -14.57 -16.72 -10.08
CA LEU A 206 -15.80 -16.22 -9.47
C LEU A 206 -15.87 -14.71 -9.70
N ALA A 207 -16.98 -14.25 -10.27
CA ALA A 207 -17.22 -12.83 -10.41
C ALA A 207 -17.23 -12.18 -9.01
N PRO A 208 -16.56 -11.03 -8.83
CA PRO A 208 -16.68 -10.26 -7.60
C PRO A 208 -18.14 -10.00 -7.27
N ALA A 209 -18.48 -9.99 -5.98
CA ALA A 209 -19.82 -9.62 -5.54
C ALA A 209 -20.15 -8.19 -6.03
N PRO A 210 -21.40 -7.91 -6.42
CA PRO A 210 -21.82 -6.54 -6.71
C PRO A 210 -21.53 -5.62 -5.52
N PRO A 211 -21.14 -4.36 -5.75
CA PRO A 211 -20.96 -3.41 -4.66
C PRO A 211 -22.25 -3.26 -3.85
N PRO A 212 -22.17 -3.06 -2.54
CA PRO A 212 -23.34 -2.88 -1.70
C PRO A 212 -24.12 -1.63 -2.12
N ASN A 213 -25.45 -1.74 -2.15
CA ASN A 213 -26.32 -0.60 -2.38
C ASN A 213 -26.40 0.22 -1.09
N LEU A 214 -25.70 1.37 -1.07
CA LEU A 214 -25.75 2.29 0.06
C LEU A 214 -27.06 3.09 0.05
N PRO A 215 -27.57 3.53 1.21
CA PRO A 215 -28.68 4.46 1.25
C PRO A 215 -28.34 5.74 0.46
N PRO A 216 -29.33 6.42 -0.14
CA PRO A 216 -29.12 7.69 -0.83
C PRO A 216 -28.44 8.69 0.10
N ALA A 217 -27.37 9.35 -0.39
CA ALA A 217 -26.76 10.45 0.35
C ALA A 217 -27.74 11.64 0.41
N PRO A 218 -27.77 12.39 1.52
CA PRO A 218 -28.61 13.57 1.63
C PRO A 218 -28.19 14.62 0.59
N VAL A 219 -29.18 15.23 -0.07
CA VAL A 219 -28.97 16.31 -1.07
C VAL A 219 -28.53 17.61 -0.40
N ILE A 220 -28.90 17.80 0.86
CA ILE A 220 -28.52 18.94 1.69
C ILE A 220 -27.42 18.49 2.64
N GLY A 221 -26.27 19.13 2.52
CA GLY A 221 -25.09 18.89 3.34
C GLY A 221 -24.99 19.82 4.53
N LEU A 222 -24.21 19.40 5.52
CA LEU A 222 -23.75 20.24 6.61
C LEU A 222 -22.23 20.33 6.55
N ARG A 223 -21.67 21.53 6.63
CA ARG A 223 -20.20 21.69 6.67
C ARG A 223 -19.61 20.91 7.85
N THR A 224 -18.54 20.19 7.57
CA THR A 224 -17.71 19.52 8.58
C THR A 224 -16.93 20.56 9.40
N PHE A 225 -16.36 20.12 10.52
CA PHE A 225 -15.66 21.02 11.42
C PHE A 225 -14.50 21.77 10.76
N GLU A 226 -13.73 21.12 9.87
CA GLU A 226 -12.66 21.80 9.13
C GLU A 226 -13.20 22.84 8.15
N GLU A 227 -14.33 22.54 7.50
CA GLU A 227 -14.97 23.45 6.55
C GLU A 227 -15.58 24.66 7.25
N ILE A 228 -16.17 24.46 8.44
CA ILE A 228 -16.68 25.55 9.28
C ILE A 228 -15.53 26.49 9.66
N ASP A 229 -14.43 25.96 10.21
CA ASP A 229 -13.26 26.75 10.60
C ASP A 229 -12.64 27.51 9.40
N ALA A 230 -12.46 26.82 8.28
CA ALA A 230 -11.92 27.41 7.07
C ALA A 230 -12.84 28.51 6.49
N THR A 231 -14.15 28.29 6.51
CA THR A 231 -15.13 29.27 6.02
C THR A 231 -15.14 30.50 6.92
N MET A 232 -15.16 30.34 8.24
CA MET A 232 -15.14 31.47 9.17
C MET A 232 -13.86 32.30 9.04
N ALA A 233 -12.70 31.66 8.90
CA ALA A 233 -11.43 32.33 8.63
C ALA A 233 -11.47 33.13 7.31
N ALA A 234 -11.96 32.52 6.23
CA ALA A 234 -12.05 33.16 4.92
C ALA A 234 -13.04 34.34 4.90
N VAL A 235 -14.18 34.20 5.59
CA VAL A 235 -15.18 35.28 5.66
C VAL A 235 -14.64 36.45 6.47
N THR A 236 -14.02 36.21 7.62
CA THR A 236 -13.59 37.27 8.54
C THR A 236 -12.20 37.84 8.22
N ASP A 237 -11.44 37.24 7.30
CA ASP A 237 -10.01 37.47 7.09
C ASP A 237 -9.16 37.26 8.36
N VAL A 238 -9.67 36.57 9.38
CA VAL A 238 -8.91 36.25 10.60
C VAL A 238 -8.21 34.91 10.40
N SER A 239 -6.92 34.87 10.73
CA SER A 239 -6.16 33.62 10.67
C SER A 239 -6.70 32.61 11.67
N ARG A 240 -6.88 31.36 11.25
CA ARG A 240 -7.18 30.24 12.15
C ARG A 240 -6.15 30.00 13.25
N ASN A 241 -4.93 30.53 13.06
CA ASN A 241 -3.84 30.47 14.03
C ASN A 241 -3.78 31.71 14.94
N GLN A 242 -4.80 32.59 14.90
CA GLN A 242 -4.94 33.61 15.93
C GLN A 242 -5.16 32.89 17.27
N VAL A 243 -4.47 33.35 18.32
CA VAL A 243 -4.27 32.60 19.57
C VAL A 243 -5.59 32.19 20.24
N ASP A 244 -6.56 33.11 20.29
CA ASP A 244 -7.84 32.91 20.96
C ASP A 244 -8.80 32.07 20.10
N VAL A 245 -8.78 32.29 18.77
CA VAL A 245 -9.51 31.48 17.79
C VAL A 245 -9.03 30.02 17.84
N GLU A 246 -7.71 29.78 17.83
CA GLU A 246 -7.14 28.43 17.90
C GLU A 246 -7.53 27.75 19.23
N ALA A 247 -7.48 28.48 20.34
CA ALA A 247 -7.87 27.96 21.66
C ALA A 247 -9.35 27.54 21.71
N VAL A 248 -10.26 28.36 21.19
CA VAL A 248 -11.69 28.03 21.10
C VAL A 248 -11.91 26.85 20.15
N TYR A 249 -11.26 26.84 18.99
CA TYR A 249 -11.34 25.74 18.03
C TYR A 249 -10.94 24.40 18.65
N LEU A 250 -9.79 24.34 19.34
CA LEU A 250 -9.34 23.12 20.01
C LEU A 250 -10.31 22.66 21.11
N THR A 251 -10.98 23.60 21.78
CA THR A 251 -11.98 23.30 22.83
C THR A 251 -13.27 22.71 22.24
N VAL A 252 -13.78 23.29 21.15
CA VAL A 252 -15.10 22.92 20.62
C VAL A 252 -15.04 21.94 19.45
N LYS A 253 -13.85 21.57 18.96
CA LYS A 253 -13.65 20.63 17.84
C LYS A 253 -14.44 19.33 17.99
N GLN A 254 -14.45 18.73 19.18
CA GLN A 254 -15.18 17.49 19.44
C GLN A 254 -16.71 17.67 19.41
N GLN A 255 -17.18 18.90 19.50
CA GLN A 255 -18.59 19.28 19.48
C GLN A 255 -19.05 19.73 18.09
N LEU A 256 -18.21 19.65 17.04
CA LEU A 256 -18.56 20.04 15.66
C LEU A 256 -18.84 18.81 14.77
N PRO A 257 -19.53 18.99 13.63
CA PRO A 257 -19.88 17.90 12.72
C PRO A 257 -18.64 17.23 12.10
N THR A 258 -18.65 15.91 11.99
CA THR A 258 -17.56 15.11 11.36
C THR A 258 -17.96 14.47 10.04
N VAL A 259 -19.24 14.57 9.67
CA VAL A 259 -19.81 14.04 8.44
C VAL A 259 -20.72 15.09 7.84
N GLU A 260 -20.85 15.09 6.52
CA GLU A 260 -21.63 16.10 5.78
C GLU A 260 -23.15 15.86 5.80
N GLY A 261 -23.64 14.92 6.60
CA GLY A 261 -25.06 14.59 6.65
C GLY A 261 -25.86 15.54 7.52
N ILE A 262 -26.87 16.21 6.96
CA ILE A 262 -27.78 17.10 7.70
C ILE A 262 -28.51 16.40 8.86
N GLU A 263 -28.75 15.09 8.73
CA GLU A 263 -29.37 14.24 9.75
C GLU A 263 -28.51 14.10 11.02
N GLY A 264 -27.20 14.38 10.91
CA GLY A 264 -26.26 14.37 12.02
C GLY A 264 -26.22 15.67 12.82
N PHE A 265 -27.06 16.66 12.51
CA PHE A 265 -27.03 17.94 13.21
C PHE A 265 -27.57 17.84 14.65
N LEU A 266 -26.72 18.21 15.62
CA LEU A 266 -27.03 18.16 17.04
C LEU A 266 -26.97 19.56 17.69
N SER A 267 -27.65 19.72 18.82
CA SER A 267 -27.59 20.96 19.62
C SER A 267 -26.18 21.33 20.07
N ALA A 268 -25.29 20.34 20.25
CA ALA A 268 -23.88 20.57 20.53
C ALA A 268 -23.18 21.35 19.40
N HIS A 269 -23.52 21.04 18.14
CA HIS A 269 -22.97 21.74 16.98
C HIS A 269 -23.39 23.21 16.96
N GLN A 270 -24.65 23.53 17.30
CA GLN A 270 -25.11 24.91 17.39
C GLN A 270 -24.29 25.73 18.39
N MET A 271 -24.01 25.17 19.57
CA MET A 271 -23.24 25.86 20.60
C MET A 271 -21.78 26.03 20.22
N ALA A 272 -21.17 25.00 19.62
CA ALA A 272 -19.79 25.05 19.14
C ALA A 272 -19.61 26.08 18.02
N VAL A 273 -20.51 26.09 17.04
CA VAL A 273 -20.49 27.06 15.93
C VAL A 273 -20.69 28.49 16.46
N SER A 274 -21.58 28.69 17.41
CA SER A 274 -21.79 30.01 18.02
C SER A 274 -20.53 30.50 18.73
N GLN A 275 -19.84 29.64 19.47
CA GLN A 275 -18.57 29.99 20.13
C GLN A 275 -17.47 30.34 19.13
N MET A 276 -17.32 29.55 18.07
CA MET A 276 -16.37 29.86 16.98
C MET A 276 -16.72 31.20 16.31
N ALA A 277 -17.99 31.42 15.98
CA ALA A 277 -18.45 32.64 15.33
C ALA A 277 -18.18 33.88 16.19
N ILE A 278 -18.44 33.80 17.49
CA ILE A 278 -18.14 34.86 18.45
C ILE A 278 -16.64 35.16 18.45
N GLU A 279 -15.78 34.13 18.50
CA GLU A 279 -14.34 34.35 18.62
C GLU A 279 -13.71 34.91 17.34
N TYR A 280 -14.10 34.40 16.18
CA TYR A 280 -13.70 34.97 14.89
C TYR A 280 -14.12 36.44 14.76
N CYS A 281 -15.34 36.77 15.19
CA CYS A 281 -15.84 38.14 15.17
C CYS A 281 -15.20 39.04 16.25
N ASN A 282 -14.83 38.49 17.40
CA ASN A 282 -14.05 39.21 18.41
C ASN A 282 -12.71 39.64 17.82
N ALA A 283 -11.96 38.69 17.25
CA ALA A 283 -10.67 38.93 16.63
C ALA A 283 -10.77 39.95 15.48
N LEU A 284 -11.79 39.83 14.62
CA LEU A 284 -12.03 40.80 13.54
C LEU A 284 -12.26 42.22 14.09
N VAL A 285 -13.17 42.39 15.06
CA VAL A 285 -13.52 43.72 15.58
C VAL A 285 -12.42 44.31 16.45
N GLU A 286 -11.58 43.48 17.07
CA GLU A 286 -10.40 43.90 17.83
C GLU A 286 -9.16 44.16 16.95
N ASP A 287 -9.33 44.16 15.62
CA ASP A 287 -8.27 44.45 14.65
C ASP A 287 -7.14 43.40 14.63
N ASN A 288 -7.46 42.15 14.99
CA ASN A 288 -6.57 40.99 14.91
C ASN A 288 -6.74 40.19 13.61
N GLY A 289 -7.42 40.75 12.60
CA GLY A 289 -7.57 40.18 11.27
C GLY A 289 -6.38 40.47 10.35
N GLN A 290 -6.33 39.79 9.20
CA GLN A 290 -5.38 40.11 8.11
C GLN A 290 -5.78 41.40 7.39
N THR A 291 -7.08 41.67 7.30
CA THR A 291 -7.65 42.95 6.90
C THR A 291 -8.00 43.74 8.15
N SER A 292 -7.56 45.00 8.24
CA SER A 292 -7.90 45.86 9.37
C SER A 292 -9.40 46.15 9.42
N ARG A 293 -9.96 46.31 10.61
CA ARG A 293 -11.40 46.47 10.83
C ARG A 293 -11.99 47.70 10.15
N ASP A 294 -11.21 48.76 9.97
CA ASP A 294 -11.61 49.98 9.25
C ASP A 294 -11.69 49.79 7.74
N VAL A 295 -10.90 48.86 7.19
CA VAL A 295 -11.02 48.45 5.79
C VAL A 295 -12.18 47.47 5.62
N TYR A 296 -12.34 46.53 6.55
CA TYR A 296 -13.42 45.55 6.51
C TYR A 296 -14.80 46.21 6.63
N PHE A 297 -14.97 47.10 7.61
CA PHE A 297 -16.19 47.89 7.84
C PHE A 297 -16.00 49.33 7.37
N ALA A 298 -15.65 49.48 6.09
CA ALA A 298 -15.35 50.77 5.47
C ALA A 298 -16.46 51.80 5.70
N GLY A 299 -16.07 52.95 6.27
CA GLY A 299 -16.98 54.06 6.58
C GLY A 299 -17.63 54.00 7.96
N PHE A 300 -17.52 52.87 8.68
CA PHE A 300 -17.96 52.74 10.08
C PHE A 300 -16.82 52.97 11.06
N PHE A 301 -15.73 52.18 10.95
CA PHE A 301 -14.50 52.41 11.70
C PHE A 301 -13.57 53.32 10.90
N GLN A 302 -12.81 54.18 11.60
CA GLN A 302 -11.86 55.09 11.00
C GLN A 302 -10.44 54.79 11.52
N PRO A 303 -9.43 54.73 10.64
CA PRO A 303 -8.07 54.39 11.05
C PRO A 303 -7.52 55.42 12.05
N GLY A 304 -7.00 54.91 13.18
CA GLY A 304 -6.40 55.71 14.24
C GLY A 304 -7.39 56.50 15.11
N LEU A 305 -8.70 56.27 14.95
CA LEU A 305 -9.74 56.93 15.75
C LEU A 305 -10.55 55.91 16.57
N ALA A 306 -10.97 56.34 17.76
CA ALA A 306 -11.91 55.55 18.56
C ALA A 306 -13.29 55.51 17.85
N PRO A 307 -14.03 54.39 17.95
CA PRO A 307 -15.39 54.32 17.42
C PRO A 307 -16.29 55.39 18.06
N ALA A 308 -17.34 55.80 17.35
CA ALA A 308 -18.39 56.61 17.97
C ALA A 308 -19.11 55.80 19.07
N THR A 309 -19.72 56.49 20.03
CA THR A 309 -20.58 55.87 21.04
C THR A 309 -21.84 55.29 20.41
N ALA A 310 -22.41 54.24 21.01
CA ALA A 310 -23.50 53.44 20.41
C ALA A 310 -24.75 54.26 20.02
N ASP A 311 -25.03 55.36 20.70
CA ASP A 311 -26.13 56.29 20.40
C ASP A 311 -25.93 57.05 19.09
N THR A 312 -24.68 57.27 18.68
CA THR A 312 -24.31 57.98 17.45
C THR A 312 -23.89 57.01 16.34
N ALA A 313 -23.28 55.87 16.69
CA ALA A 313 -22.77 54.90 15.72
C ALA A 313 -23.89 54.19 14.93
N PHE A 314 -25.09 54.04 15.51
CA PHE A 314 -26.20 53.28 14.91
C PHE A 314 -27.51 54.08 14.75
N ASP A 315 -27.43 55.41 14.85
CA ASP A 315 -28.59 56.34 14.85
C ASP A 315 -29.41 56.37 13.55
N THR A 316 -28.85 55.86 12.46
CA THR A 316 -29.43 55.89 11.11
C THR A 316 -29.26 54.54 10.43
N ALA A 317 -30.23 54.17 9.59
CA ALA A 317 -30.15 52.93 8.82
C ALA A 317 -28.87 52.84 7.98
N GLY A 318 -28.47 53.94 7.34
CA GLY A 318 -27.25 53.98 6.53
C GLY A 318 -25.97 53.69 7.31
N LYS A 319 -25.87 54.04 8.60
CA LYS A 319 -24.72 53.65 9.44
C LYS A 319 -24.77 52.18 9.86
N ARG A 320 -25.96 51.63 10.10
CA ARG A 320 -26.12 50.20 10.39
C ARG A 320 -25.77 49.34 9.18
N ASP A 321 -26.13 49.79 7.98
CA ASP A 321 -25.78 49.15 6.71
C ASP A 321 -24.27 49.06 6.47
N GLN A 322 -23.47 49.99 7.03
CA GLN A 322 -22.00 49.92 6.96
C GLN A 322 -21.42 48.70 7.69
N ILE A 323 -22.18 48.06 8.57
CA ILE A 323 -21.82 46.79 9.23
C ILE A 323 -22.51 45.61 8.55
N ILE A 324 -23.82 45.72 8.32
CA ILE A 324 -24.64 44.61 7.82
C ILE A 324 -24.22 44.19 6.41
N VAL A 325 -24.07 45.15 5.49
CA VAL A 325 -23.82 44.85 4.07
C VAL A 325 -22.48 44.13 3.84
N PRO A 326 -21.34 44.57 4.43
CA PRO A 326 -20.08 43.84 4.29
C PRO A 326 -20.12 42.40 4.79
N LEU A 327 -20.79 42.14 5.93
CA LEU A 327 -20.94 40.79 6.48
C LEU A 327 -21.78 39.90 5.56
N MET A 328 -22.90 40.44 5.09
CA MET A 328 -23.83 39.75 4.20
C MET A 328 -23.18 39.37 2.87
N ASN A 329 -22.42 40.29 2.26
CA ASN A 329 -21.75 40.03 0.98
C ASN A 329 -20.66 38.95 1.06
N ARG A 330 -20.13 38.68 2.27
CA ARG A 330 -19.09 37.66 2.47
C ARG A 330 -19.66 36.32 2.95
N VAL A 331 -20.72 36.33 3.76
CA VAL A 331 -21.35 35.10 4.29
C VAL A 331 -22.34 34.50 3.31
N MET A 332 -23.17 35.32 2.67
CA MET A 332 -24.22 34.84 1.80
C MET A 332 -23.74 34.73 0.36
N ASN A 333 -24.21 33.67 -0.31
CA ASN A 333 -23.92 33.45 -1.72
C ASN A 333 -24.86 34.26 -2.61
N THR A 334 -24.48 34.42 -3.87
CA THR A 334 -25.35 35.03 -4.89
C THR A 334 -26.06 33.95 -5.71
N ASN A 335 -27.31 34.20 -6.11
CA ASN A 335 -28.08 33.36 -7.04
C ASN A 335 -28.39 31.91 -6.57
N LEU A 336 -28.42 31.63 -5.26
CA LEU A 336 -28.96 30.37 -4.74
C LEU A 336 -30.47 30.46 -4.55
N THR A 337 -31.19 29.41 -4.92
CA THR A 337 -32.64 29.26 -4.72
C THR A 337 -33.01 28.83 -3.30
N ASP A 338 -32.10 28.13 -2.62
CA ASP A 338 -32.34 27.48 -1.33
C ASP A 338 -31.60 28.16 -0.16
N GLN A 339 -31.51 29.49 -0.20
CA GLN A 339 -30.96 30.32 0.89
C GLN A 339 -31.98 31.39 1.33
N PRO A 340 -31.84 31.95 2.55
CA PRO A 340 -32.68 33.07 3.00
C PRO A 340 -32.60 34.27 2.05
N ALA A 341 -33.69 35.04 1.93
CA ALA A 341 -33.65 36.27 1.14
C ALA A 341 -32.76 37.32 1.84
N THR A 342 -31.88 37.97 1.08
CA THR A 342 -30.94 38.99 1.60
C THR A 342 -31.67 40.11 2.36
N ALA A 343 -32.86 40.50 1.89
CA ALA A 343 -33.68 41.53 2.54
C ALA A 343 -34.16 41.11 3.94
N ASP A 344 -34.54 39.85 4.11
CA ASP A 344 -35.03 39.33 5.40
C ASP A 344 -33.89 39.28 6.42
N VAL A 345 -32.72 38.76 6.01
CA VAL A 345 -31.55 38.71 6.90
C VAL A 345 -31.08 40.12 7.26
N THR A 346 -31.10 41.06 6.30
CA THR A 346 -30.78 42.48 6.56
C THR A 346 -31.74 43.06 7.61
N GLY A 347 -33.04 42.78 7.49
CA GLY A 347 -34.04 43.22 8.46
C GLY A 347 -33.84 42.64 9.88
N GLU A 348 -33.50 41.36 9.98
CA GLU A 348 -33.21 40.72 11.27
C GLU A 348 -31.95 41.30 11.94
N LEU A 349 -30.89 41.54 11.18
CA LEU A 349 -29.66 42.15 11.70
C LEU A 349 -29.88 43.62 12.10
N ASP A 350 -30.68 44.38 11.35
CA ASP A 350 -31.07 45.75 11.70
C ASP A 350 -31.87 45.81 13.01
N SER A 351 -32.82 44.88 13.16
CA SER A 351 -33.61 44.69 14.38
C SER A 351 -32.71 44.34 15.57
N LEU A 352 -31.77 43.41 15.39
CA LEU A 352 -30.79 43.04 16.41
C LEU A 352 -29.97 44.24 16.89
N ILE A 353 -29.45 45.05 15.96
CA ILE A 353 -28.71 46.29 16.32
C ILE A 353 -29.61 47.19 17.17
N THR A 354 -30.83 47.46 16.71
CA THR A 354 -31.77 48.34 17.39
C THR A 354 -32.10 47.87 18.81
N ILE A 355 -32.27 46.55 18.99
CA ILE A 355 -32.50 45.93 20.31
C ILE A 355 -31.27 46.14 21.20
N LEU A 356 -30.07 45.83 20.71
CA LEU A 356 -28.84 45.92 21.49
C LEU A 356 -28.44 47.36 21.82
N THR A 357 -28.86 48.35 21.02
CA THR A 357 -28.57 49.77 21.23
C THR A 357 -29.69 50.53 21.93
N SER A 358 -30.82 49.87 22.27
CA SER A 358 -31.97 50.52 22.93
C SER A 358 -31.59 51.26 24.21
N CYS A 359 -30.65 50.73 24.99
CA CYS A 359 -30.12 51.36 26.21
C CYS A 359 -29.21 52.58 25.97
N ALA A 360 -28.80 52.83 24.73
CA ALA A 360 -27.92 53.94 24.38
C ALA A 360 -28.71 55.20 24.02
N THR A 361 -30.02 55.08 23.81
CA THR A 361 -30.89 56.18 23.35
C THR A 361 -31.92 56.56 24.42
N GLY A 362 -32.46 57.79 24.35
CA GLY A 362 -33.48 58.29 25.28
C GLY A 362 -32.94 59.25 26.35
N GLY A 363 -33.80 59.61 27.32
CA GLY A 363 -33.52 60.68 28.30
C GLY A 363 -32.44 60.38 29.34
N SER A 364 -32.10 59.09 29.55
CA SER A 364 -31.06 58.64 30.49
C SER A 364 -30.33 57.42 29.90
N PRO A 365 -29.39 57.61 28.96
CA PRO A 365 -28.67 56.51 28.32
C PRO A 365 -27.74 55.80 29.31
N THR A 366 -27.74 54.47 29.32
CA THR A 366 -26.94 53.64 30.23
C THR A 366 -25.82 52.88 29.53
N CYS A 367 -25.84 52.80 28.20
CA CYS A 367 -24.85 52.07 27.41
C CYS A 367 -24.32 52.85 26.18
N ALA A 368 -24.42 54.18 26.19
CA ALA A 368 -23.86 55.06 25.16
C ALA A 368 -22.32 55.16 25.26
N THR A 369 -21.63 54.06 24.99
CA THR A 369 -20.17 53.94 25.09
C THR A 369 -19.58 53.39 23.80
N THR A 370 -18.28 53.60 23.59
CA THR A 370 -17.54 53.04 22.45
C THR A 370 -17.39 51.52 22.58
N GLN A 371 -17.24 51.02 23.81
CA GLN A 371 -17.24 49.57 24.08
C GLN A 371 -18.54 48.91 23.64
N ARG A 372 -19.70 49.55 23.91
CA ARG A 372 -20.98 49.03 23.47
C ARG A 372 -21.08 48.97 21.94
N THR A 373 -20.47 49.94 21.25
CA THR A 373 -20.39 49.92 19.79
C THR A 373 -19.68 48.66 19.29
N GLU A 374 -18.51 48.35 19.85
CA GLU A 374 -17.75 47.15 19.48
C GLU A 374 -18.49 45.86 19.82
N GLU A 375 -19.13 45.79 21.00
CA GLU A 375 -19.97 44.65 21.40
C GLU A 375 -21.12 44.38 20.42
N VAL A 376 -21.78 45.44 19.95
CA VAL A 376 -22.87 45.32 18.96
C VAL A 376 -22.35 44.81 17.63
N VAL A 377 -21.22 45.34 17.14
CA VAL A 377 -20.62 44.86 15.87
C VAL A 377 -20.22 43.38 15.99
N LYS A 378 -19.60 42.98 17.10
CA LYS A 378 -19.25 41.57 17.40
C LYS A 378 -20.48 40.67 17.37
N ALA A 379 -21.58 41.10 18.01
CA ALA A 379 -22.82 40.33 18.07
C ALA A 379 -23.47 40.16 16.68
N VAL A 380 -23.51 41.22 15.87
CA VAL A 380 -24.07 41.18 14.50
C VAL A 380 -23.22 40.28 13.58
N CYS A 381 -21.90 40.41 13.68
CA CYS A 381 -20.96 39.54 12.98
C CYS A 381 -21.20 38.08 13.37
N ALA A 382 -21.25 37.77 14.67
CA ALA A 382 -21.42 36.40 15.15
C ALA A 382 -22.77 35.81 14.74
N ALA A 383 -23.85 36.61 14.76
CA ALA A 383 -25.18 36.18 14.31
C ALA A 383 -25.20 35.84 12.82
N THR A 384 -24.47 36.61 12.00
CA THR A 384 -24.37 36.34 10.56
C THR A 384 -23.52 35.10 10.31
N LEU A 385 -22.36 35.02 10.96
CA LEU A 385 -21.38 33.96 10.75
C LEU A 385 -21.84 32.61 11.31
N GLY A 386 -22.58 32.59 12.42
CA GLY A 386 -23.16 31.37 13.00
C GLY A 386 -24.48 30.92 12.36
N SER A 387 -24.90 31.54 11.26
CA SER A 387 -26.18 31.26 10.61
C SER A 387 -26.18 30.02 9.72
N ALA A 388 -27.38 29.56 9.35
CA ALA A 388 -27.56 28.46 8.41
C ALA A 388 -26.94 28.72 7.03
N ALA A 389 -26.83 29.98 6.61
CA ALA A 389 -26.19 30.35 5.34
C ALA A 389 -24.69 30.02 5.33
N MET A 390 -24.05 29.97 6.49
CA MET A 390 -22.68 29.50 6.66
C MET A 390 -22.61 27.99 6.97
N LEU A 391 -23.64 27.38 7.56
CA LEU A 391 -23.55 25.97 7.98
C LEU A 391 -23.92 24.97 6.89
N ILE A 392 -24.92 25.29 6.07
CA ILE A 392 -25.55 24.36 5.12
C ILE A 392 -24.88 24.47 3.75
N GLN A 393 -24.72 23.35 3.04
CA GLN A 393 -24.13 23.28 1.69
C GLN A 393 -24.90 22.40 0.71
#